data_AF-A0A923SSR7-F1
#
_entry.id   AF-A0A923SSR7-F1
#
_cell.length_a   1.000
_cell.length_b   1.000
_cell.length_c   1.000
_cell.angle_alpha   90.00
_cell.angle_beta   90.00
_cell.angle_gamma   90.00
#
_symmetry.space_group_name_H-M   'P 1'
#
loop_
_entity.id
_entity.type
_entity.pdbx_description
1 polymer ?
#
loop_
_entity_poly.entity_id
_entity_poly.type
_entity_poly.pdbx_seq_one_letter_code
_entity_poly.pdbx_strand_id
1 'polypeptide(L)'
;MLRHILQELEWRGAINQTTDEAGLRDQMAKEQIGVYVGIDPTGDSMHIGHLIPFMILKRFQLAGQKPVIHTRINLMCVAPTLLGR
;
A
#
# COMPACT_ATOMS: atom_id res chain seq x y z
N MET A 1 -3.93 5.12 20.41
CA MET A 1 -4.63 6.22 19.71
C MET A 1 -4.34 6.04 18.23
N LEU A 2 -5.31 5.51 17.48
CA LEU A 2 -5.17 5.09 16.08
C LEU A 2 -4.90 6.31 15.20
N ARG A 3 -3.62 6.55 14.87
CA ARG A 3 -3.23 7.50 13.84
C ARG A 3 -3.64 6.90 12.49
N HIS A 4 -4.29 7.71 11.66
CA HIS A 4 -4.63 7.33 10.29
C HIS A 4 -3.35 6.87 9.57
N ILE A 5 -3.37 5.70 8.93
CA ILE A 5 -2.14 5.09 8.37
C ILE A 5 -1.40 6.03 7.41
N LEU A 6 -2.12 6.87 6.66
CA LEU A 6 -1.51 7.88 5.80
C LEU A 6 -0.67 8.91 6.58
N GLN A 7 -1.14 9.37 7.74
CA GLN A 7 -0.34 10.27 8.59
C GLN A 7 0.90 9.59 9.15
N GLU A 8 0.83 8.29 9.45
CA GLU A 8 2.02 7.54 9.88
C GLU A 8 3.03 7.42 8.73
N LEU A 9 2.58 7.17 7.50
CA LEU A 9 3.44 7.08 6.33
C LEU A 9 4.05 8.43 5.97
N GLU A 10 3.29 9.53 6.05
CA GLU A 10 3.79 10.90 5.90
C GLU A 10 4.88 11.22 6.93
N TRP A 11 4.60 10.94 8.21
CA TRP A 11 5.56 11.18 9.30
C TRP A 11 6.86 10.40 9.11
N ARG A 12 6.80 9.21 8.50
CA ARG A 12 7.97 8.38 8.18
C ARG A 12 8.68 8.80 6.88
N GLY A 13 8.14 9.77 6.13
CA GLY A 13 8.63 10.10 4.80
C GLY A 13 8.48 8.95 3.79
N ALA A 14 7.52 8.06 4.01
CA ALA A 14 7.30 6.86 3.19
C ALA A 14 6.34 7.09 2.01
N ILE A 15 5.80 8.30 1.87
CA ILE A 15 4.99 8.72 0.71
C ILE A 15 5.85 9.57 -0.20
N ASN A 16 6.04 9.12 -1.44
CA ASN A 16 6.74 9.88 -2.46
C ASN A 16 5.79 10.69 -3.35
N GLN A 17 4.70 10.06 -3.80
CA GLN A 17 3.68 10.68 -4.63
C GLN A 17 2.32 10.08 -4.32
N THR A 18 1.29 10.93 -4.29
CA THR A 18 -0.12 10.53 -4.13
C THR A 18 -0.92 11.21 -5.24
N THR A 19 -1.81 10.47 -5.88
CA THR A 19 -2.66 10.98 -6.97
C THR A 19 -3.79 11.88 -6.47
N ASP A 20 -4.51 11.43 -5.44
CA ASP A 20 -5.58 12.17 -4.79
C ASP A 20 -5.64 11.78 -3.30
N GLU A 21 -5.03 12.59 -2.45
CA GLU A 21 -4.93 12.30 -1.02
C GLU A 21 -6.29 12.46 -0.31
N ALA A 22 -7.06 13.48 -0.69
CA ALA A 22 -8.34 13.77 -0.08
C ALA A 22 -9.37 12.68 -0.43
N GLY A 23 -9.47 12.31 -1.70
CA GLY A 23 -10.33 11.22 -2.14
C GLY A 23 -9.94 9.87 -1.54
N LEU A 24 -8.64 9.61 -1.39
CA LEU A 24 -8.15 8.41 -0.73
C LEU A 24 -8.55 8.37 0.76
N ARG A 25 -8.40 9.47 1.50
CA ARG A 25 -8.82 9.57 2.91
C ARG A 25 -10.33 9.31 3.06
N ASP A 26 -11.14 9.93 2.20
CA ASP A 26 -12.58 9.75 2.20
C ASP A 26 -12.99 8.30 1.89
N GLN A 27 -12.31 7.65 0.95
CA GLN A 27 -12.59 6.26 0.61
C GLN A 27 -12.19 5.30 1.74
N MET A 28 -11.01 5.51 2.34
CA MET A 28 -10.53 4.74 3.49
C MET A 28 -11.43 4.89 4.73
N ALA A 29 -12.16 6.00 4.85
CA ALA A 29 -13.14 6.21 5.91
C ALA A 29 -14.48 5.49 5.64
N LYS A 30 -14.82 5.23 4.37
CA LYS A 30 -16.08 4.60 3.96
C LYS A 30 -15.99 3.08 3.92
N GLU A 31 -14.90 2.54 3.40
CA GLU A 31 -14.76 1.10 3.14
C GLU A 31 -13.32 0.60 3.30
N GLN A 32 -13.17 -0.72 3.38
CA GLN A 32 -11.86 -1.37 3.26
C GLN A 32 -11.40 -1.29 1.80
N ILE A 33 -10.23 -0.72 1.58
CA ILE A 33 -9.56 -0.62 0.29
C ILE A 33 -8.58 -1.77 0.07
N GLY A 34 -8.39 -2.12 -1.19
CA GLY A 34 -7.31 -3.02 -1.61
C GLY A 34 -6.02 -2.24 -1.81
N VAL A 35 -4.92 -2.71 -1.24
CA VAL A 35 -3.59 -2.12 -1.46
C VAL A 35 -2.73 -3.17 -2.12
N TYR A 36 -2.09 -2.83 -3.24
CA TYR A 36 -1.18 -3.76 -3.89
C TYR A 36 0.24 -3.21 -4.03
N VAL A 37 1.20 -4.12 -3.95
CA VAL A 37 2.59 -3.85 -4.35
C VAL A 37 2.91 -4.70 -5.58
N GLY A 38 3.41 -4.03 -6.60
CA GLY A 38 4.06 -4.67 -7.73
C GLY A 38 5.52 -5.01 -7.41
N ILE A 39 5.97 -6.23 -7.72
CA ILE A 39 7.40 -6.57 -7.82
C ILE A 39 7.69 -7.26 -9.15
N ASP A 40 8.67 -6.78 -9.91
CA ASP A 40 9.12 -7.48 -11.11
C ASP A 40 10.24 -8.49 -10.79
N PRO A 41 10.14 -9.75 -11.24
CA PRO A 41 11.15 -10.79 -10.98
C PRO A 41 12.40 -10.56 -11.84
N THR A 42 13.25 -9.63 -11.37
CA THR A 42 14.51 -9.25 -12.04
C THR A 42 15.71 -10.08 -11.59
N GLY A 43 15.53 -10.99 -10.62
CA GLY A 43 16.55 -11.92 -10.17
C GLY A 43 15.96 -13.06 -9.35
N ASP A 44 16.82 -14.02 -8.99
CA ASP A 44 16.43 -15.26 -8.33
C ASP A 44 15.98 -15.07 -6.86
N SER A 45 16.16 -13.87 -6.31
CA SER A 45 15.79 -13.54 -4.93
C SER A 45 15.42 -12.07 -4.76
N MET A 46 14.65 -11.78 -3.71
CA MET A 46 14.37 -10.41 -3.29
C MET A 46 15.48 -9.92 -2.36
N HIS A 47 16.02 -8.73 -2.65
CA HIS A 47 16.96 -8.04 -1.77
C HIS A 47 16.25 -7.01 -0.85
N ILE A 48 17.00 -6.45 0.11
CA ILE A 48 16.51 -5.49 1.12
C ILE A 48 15.75 -4.29 0.54
N GLY A 49 16.05 -3.87 -0.69
CA GLY A 49 15.29 -2.82 -1.40
C GLY A 49 13.78 -3.10 -1.52
N HIS A 50 13.36 -4.36 -1.58
CA HIS A 50 11.93 -4.73 -1.64
C HIS A 50 11.25 -4.74 -0.26
N LEU A 51 12.03 -4.72 0.83
CA LEU A 51 11.50 -4.84 2.18
C LEU A 51 10.63 -3.64 2.58
N ILE A 52 10.99 -2.43 2.14
CA ILE A 52 10.23 -1.21 2.46
C ILE A 52 8.77 -1.29 1.95
N PRO A 53 8.52 -1.58 0.67
CA PRO A 53 7.16 -1.80 0.17
C PRO A 53 6.39 -2.88 0.95
N PHE A 54 7.01 -4.01 1.30
CA PHE A 54 6.35 -5.06 2.09
C PHE A 54 6.01 -4.62 3.51
N MET A 55 6.89 -3.86 4.18
CA MET A 55 6.61 -3.31 5.51
C MET A 55 5.43 -2.33 5.45
N ILE A 56 5.34 -1.51 4.40
CA ILE A 56 4.21 -0.61 4.21
C ILE A 56 2.92 -1.41 3.97
N LEU A 57 2.96 -2.43 3.12
CA LEU A 57 1.85 -3.34 2.87
C LEU A 57 1.34 -4.01 4.18
N LYS A 58 2.28 -4.43 5.03
CA LYS A 58 1.97 -4.98 6.37
C LYS A 58 1.30 -3.95 7.27
N ARG A 59 1.72 -2.69 7.23
CA ARG A 59 1.10 -1.61 8.01
C ARG A 59 -0.31 -1.31 7.53
N PHE A 60 -0.56 -1.34 6.23
CA PHE A 60 -1.91 -1.26 5.67
C PHE A 60 -2.79 -2.42 6.16
N GLN A 61 -2.25 -3.64 6.24
CA GLN A 61 -2.96 -4.78 6.83
C GLN A 61 -3.32 -4.55 8.30
N LEU A 62 -2.37 -4.05 9.10
CA LEU A 62 -2.60 -3.74 10.52
C LEU A 62 -3.60 -2.60 10.72
N ALA A 63 -3.72 -1.69 9.75
CA ALA A 63 -4.73 -0.65 9.70
C ALA A 63 -6.10 -1.16 9.21
N GLY A 64 -6.26 -2.47 8.98
CA GLY A 64 -7.52 -3.09 8.57
C GLY A 64 -7.78 -3.09 7.07
N GLN A 65 -6.79 -2.77 6.23
CA GLN A 65 -6.90 -2.82 4.77
C GLN A 65 -6.52 -4.19 4.21
N LYS A 66 -6.85 -4.45 2.93
CA LYS A 66 -6.58 -5.74 2.27
C LYS A 66 -5.32 -5.66 1.40
N PRO A 67 -4.17 -6.17 1.87
CA PRO A 67 -2.93 -6.20 1.09
C PRO A 67 -2.95 -7.29 0.01
N VAL A 68 -2.38 -6.99 -1.16
CA VAL A 68 -2.23 -7.90 -2.30
C VAL A 68 -0.82 -7.74 -2.88
N ILE A 69 -0.21 -8.83 -3.34
CA ILE A 69 1.11 -8.80 -3.96
C ILE A 69 0.96 -9.24 -5.42
N HIS A 70 1.46 -8.44 -6.36
CA HIS A 70 1.45 -8.75 -7.80
C HIS A 70 2.88 -8.81 -8.33
N THR A 71 3.28 -9.92 -8.95
CA THR A 71 4.67 -10.16 -9.39
C THR A 71 4.96 -9.64 -10.82
N ARG A 72 4.27 -8.60 -11.28
CA ARG A 72 4.25 -8.14 -12.70
C ARG A 72 4.19 -6.62 -12.88
N ILE A 73 4.36 -5.85 -11.80
CA ILE A 73 4.27 -4.39 -11.75
C ILE A 73 5.41 -3.92 -10.84
N ASN A 74 5.91 -2.68 -10.89
CA ASN A 74 6.98 -2.19 -9.99
C ASN A 74 6.52 -1.04 -9.06
N LEU A 75 5.20 -0.86 -8.94
CA LEU A 75 4.57 0.28 -8.27
C LEU A 75 3.63 -0.20 -7.16
N MET A 76 3.68 0.48 -6.03
CA MET A 76 2.68 0.33 -4.97
C MET A 76 1.51 1.28 -5.26
N CYS A 77 0.30 0.75 -5.31
CA CYS A 77 -0.88 1.54 -5.60
C CYS A 77 -2.06 1.09 -4.77
N VAL A 78 -2.91 2.05 -4.45
CA VAL A 78 -4.13 1.85 -3.69
C VAL A 78 -5.28 1.78 -4.68
N ALA A 79 -5.94 0.63 -4.74
CA ALA A 79 -7.05 0.41 -5.65
C ALA A 79 -8.37 0.39 -4.85
N PRO A 80 -9.40 1.13 -5.31
CA PRO A 80 -10.78 0.81 -4.97
C PRO A 80 -11.01 -0.67 -5.23
N THR A 81 -11.45 -1.38 -4.20
CA THR A 81 -11.62 -2.83 -4.12
C THR A 81 -11.89 -3.52 -5.47
N LEU A 82 -10.83 -3.93 -6.17
CA LEU A 82 -10.88 -4.73 -7.40
C LEU A 82 -10.80 -6.24 -7.13
N LEU A 83 -10.99 -6.66 -5.88
CA LEU A 83 -11.09 -8.07 -5.49
C LEU A 83 -12.51 -8.37 -4.99
N GLY A 84 -13.45 -8.15 -5.90
CA GLY A 84 -14.79 -8.73 -5.88
C GLY A 84 -14.92 -9.69 -7.06
N ARG A 85 -14.12 -10.77 -7.07
CA ARG A 85 -14.33 -12.05 -7.75
C ARG A 85 -13.20 -13.01 -7.39
#